data_AF-A0A2P6WEN3-F1
#
_entry.id   AF-A0A2P6WEN3-F1
#
_cell.length_a   1.000
_cell.length_b   1.000
_cell.length_c   1.000
_cell.angle_alpha   90.00
_cell.angle_beta   90.00
_cell.angle_gamma   90.00
#
_symmetry.space_group_name_H-M   'P 1'
#
loop_
_entity.id
_entity.type
_entity.pdbx_description
1 polymer ?
#
loop_
_entity_poly.entity_id
_entity_poly.type
_entity_poly.pdbx_seq_one_letter_code
_entity_poly.pdbx_strand_id
1 'polypeptide(L)'
;MQVQFTADELQVLADVLAQHNRELTHEIARTDDRKFKIMLLKKLDVLTQLENQLVQGDVELSSEESDDLVEMLNQSERALYFEIARTDDRDFKHILQKKLERLECAHHKLVEPRAVA
;
A
#
# COMPACT_ATOMS: atom_id res chain seq x y z
N MET A 1 16.86 -12.30 -2.92
CA MET A 1 15.83 -13.25 -3.39
C MET A 1 14.77 -12.41 -4.09
N GLN A 2 14.44 -12.66 -5.35
CA GLN A 2 13.44 -11.86 -6.08
C GLN A 2 12.04 -12.41 -5.74
N VAL A 3 11.20 -11.59 -5.10
CA VAL A 3 9.84 -11.98 -4.71
C VAL A 3 8.96 -11.95 -5.95
N GLN A 4 8.38 -13.10 -6.33
CA GLN A 4 7.45 -13.18 -7.46
C GLN A 4 6.01 -12.96 -6.99
N PHE A 5 5.38 -11.92 -7.54
CA PHE A 5 3.97 -11.62 -7.32
C PHE A 5 3.12 -12.15 -8.48
N THR A 6 1.91 -12.59 -8.16
CA THR A 6 0.86 -12.86 -9.15
C THR A 6 0.24 -11.55 -9.62
N ALA A 7 -0.48 -11.57 -10.75
CA ALA A 7 -1.18 -10.40 -11.26
C ALA A 7 -2.19 -9.82 -10.25
N ASP A 8 -2.90 -10.69 -9.52
CA ASP A 8 -3.86 -10.27 -8.49
C ASP A 8 -3.16 -9.57 -7.31
N GLU A 9 -1.99 -10.04 -6.90
CA GLU A 9 -1.21 -9.43 -5.81
C GLU A 9 -0.62 -8.08 -6.23
N LEU A 10 -0.10 -7.99 -7.46
CA LEU A 10 0.37 -6.72 -8.03
C LEU A 10 -0.75 -5.68 -8.07
N GLN A 11 -1.96 -6.08 -8.46
CA GLN A 11 -3.13 -5.20 -8.45
C GLN A 11 -3.48 -4.72 -7.04
N VAL A 12 -3.40 -5.59 -6.04
CA VAL A 12 -3.68 -5.23 -4.64
C VAL A 12 -2.66 -4.21 -4.12
N LEU A 13 -1.37 -4.41 -4.41
CA LEU A 13 -0.31 -3.47 -4.06
C LEU A 13 -0.53 -2.11 -4.76
N ALA A 14 -0.88 -2.12 -6.05
CA ALA A 14 -1.20 -0.91 -6.79
C ALA A 14 -2.42 -0.18 -6.21
N ASP A 15 -3.49 -0.90 -5.85
CA ASP A 15 -4.70 -0.31 -5.24
C ASP A 15 -4.40 0.39 -3.90
N VAL A 16 -3.50 -0.18 -3.09
CA VAL A 16 -3.05 0.41 -1.82
C VAL A 16 -2.27 1.69 -2.07
N LEU A 17 -1.32 1.67 -3.01
CA LEU A 17 -0.57 2.88 -3.39
C LEU A 17 -1.48 3.96 -3.94
N ALA A 18 -2.43 3.61 -4.82
CA ALA A 18 -3.41 4.54 -5.36
C ALA A 18 -4.28 5.17 -4.26
N GLN A 19 -4.62 4.42 -3.21
CA GLN A 19 -5.31 4.96 -2.05
C GLN A 19 -4.42 5.93 -1.27
N HIS A 20 -3.18 5.55 -0.98
CA HIS A 20 -2.25 6.40 -0.23
C HIS A 20 -1.85 7.68 -1.00
N ASN A 21 -1.69 7.60 -2.32
CA ASN A 21 -1.43 8.73 -3.20
C ASN A 21 -2.58 9.76 -3.15
N ARG A 22 -3.84 9.28 -3.08
CA ARG A 22 -5.00 10.16 -2.87
C ARG A 22 -4.96 10.84 -1.51
N GLU A 23 -4.65 10.11 -0.45
CA GLU A 23 -4.52 10.64 0.92
C GLU A 23 -3.40 11.71 1.00
N LEU A 24 -2.23 11.45 0.42
CA LEU A 24 -1.13 12.40 0.33
C LEU A 24 -1.50 13.64 -0.48
N THR A 25 -2.20 13.47 -1.60
CA THR A 25 -2.70 14.61 -2.40
C THR A 25 -3.60 15.51 -1.57
N HIS A 26 -4.52 14.93 -0.79
CA HIS A 26 -5.36 15.68 0.15
C HIS A 26 -4.53 16.36 1.24
N GLU A 27 -3.49 15.71 1.76
CA GLU A 27 -2.61 16.29 2.78
C GLU A 27 -1.78 17.48 2.25
N ILE A 28 -1.25 17.37 1.05
CA ILE A 28 -0.52 18.44 0.36
C ILE A 28 -1.42 19.66 0.13
N ALA A 29 -2.70 19.42 -0.19
CA ALA A 29 -3.68 20.48 -0.40
C ALA A 29 -4.01 21.25 0.88
N ARG A 30 -4.01 20.57 2.05
CA ARG A 30 -4.37 21.18 3.35
C ARG A 30 -3.19 21.75 4.14
N THR A 31 -1.94 21.47 3.74
CA THR A 31 -0.76 21.93 4.48
C THR A 31 -0.25 23.28 3.98
N ASP A 32 -0.02 24.21 4.90
CA ASP A 32 0.52 25.55 4.61
C ASP A 32 2.05 25.65 4.80
N ASP A 33 2.66 24.64 5.46
CA ASP A 33 4.11 24.59 5.61
C ASP A 33 4.79 24.23 4.28
N ARG A 34 5.51 25.20 3.71
CA ARG A 34 6.19 25.07 2.42
C ARG A 34 7.24 23.96 2.40
N LYS A 35 8.03 23.78 3.46
CA LYS A 35 9.09 22.77 3.49
C LYS A 35 8.47 21.38 3.59
N PHE A 36 7.47 21.23 4.45
CA PHE A 36 6.71 19.99 4.60
C PHE A 36 5.96 19.63 3.31
N LYS A 37 5.34 20.60 2.64
CA LYS A 37 4.68 20.41 1.35
C LYS A 37 5.61 19.89 0.26
N ILE A 38 6.83 20.42 0.16
CA ILE A 38 7.84 19.95 -0.80
C ILE A 38 8.24 18.51 -0.50
N MET A 39 8.39 18.14 0.77
CA MET A 39 8.67 16.76 1.19
C MET A 39 7.55 15.80 0.76
N LEU A 40 6.30 16.17 1.04
CA LEU A 40 5.13 15.37 0.66
C LEU A 40 4.99 15.22 -0.86
N LEU A 41 5.24 16.28 -1.63
CA LEU A 41 5.22 16.22 -3.10
C LEU A 41 6.27 15.25 -3.65
N LYS A 42 7.48 15.24 -3.08
CA LYS A 42 8.51 14.27 -3.46
C LYS A 42 8.09 12.84 -3.13
N LYS A 43 7.49 12.62 -1.95
CA LYS A 43 6.96 11.31 -1.57
C LYS A 43 5.87 10.84 -2.54
N LEU A 44 4.93 11.72 -2.90
CA LEU A 44 3.88 11.43 -3.87
C LEU A 44 4.43 11.02 -5.24
N ASP A 45 5.46 11.70 -5.74
CA ASP A 45 6.08 11.38 -7.03
C ASP A 45 6.69 9.98 -7.03
N VAL A 46 7.48 9.62 -6.00
CA VAL A 46 8.05 8.28 -5.83
C VAL A 46 6.97 7.21 -5.79
N LEU A 47 5.93 7.41 -4.97
CA LEU A 47 4.85 6.43 -4.82
C LEU A 47 3.97 6.29 -6.07
N THR A 48 3.80 7.36 -6.84
CA THR A 48 3.09 7.33 -8.12
C THR A 48 3.89 6.57 -9.18
N GLN A 49 5.22 6.71 -9.19
CA GLN A 49 6.09 5.94 -10.08
C GLN A 49 6.03 4.45 -9.74
N LEU A 50 6.07 4.13 -8.45
CA LEU A 50 5.95 2.76 -7.95
C LEU A 50 4.59 2.12 -8.29
N GLU A 51 3.49 2.87 -8.14
CA GLU A 51 2.14 2.43 -8.55
C GLU A 51 2.12 2.04 -10.03
N ASN A 52 2.68 2.89 -10.90
CA ASN A 52 2.73 2.63 -12.34
C ASN A 52 3.56 1.37 -12.69
N GLN A 53 4.68 1.14 -12.00
CA GLN A 53 5.50 -0.06 -12.18
C GLN A 53 4.75 -1.33 -11.78
N LEU A 54 4.03 -1.30 -10.66
CA LEU A 54 3.20 -2.41 -10.19
C LEU A 54 2.07 -2.75 -11.17
N VAL A 55 1.40 -1.74 -11.72
CA VAL A 55 0.36 -1.94 -12.74
C VAL A 55 0.91 -2.53 -14.04
N GLN A 56 2.16 -2.19 -14.40
CA GLN A 56 2.82 -2.71 -15.60
C GLN A 56 3.39 -4.12 -15.40
N GLY A 57 3.47 -4.60 -14.16
CA GLY A 57 4.04 -5.91 -13.82
C GLY A 57 5.57 -5.97 -13.85
N ASP A 58 6.23 -4.83 -14.07
CA ASP A 58 7.69 -4.68 -14.11
C ASP A 58 8.18 -4.12 -12.77
N VAL A 59 8.26 -4.99 -11.75
CA VAL A 59 8.57 -4.55 -10.38
C VAL A 59 9.87 -5.16 -9.89
N GLU A 60 10.88 -4.32 -9.79
CA GLU A 60 12.09 -4.55 -9.01
C GLU A 60 12.13 -3.53 -7.88
N LEU A 61 11.67 -3.93 -6.69
CA LEU A 61 11.72 -3.07 -5.51
C LEU A 61 13.14 -3.03 -4.95
N SER A 62 13.66 -1.82 -4.75
CA SER A 62 14.82 -1.63 -3.87
C SER A 62 14.45 -1.96 -2.41
N SER A 63 15.46 -2.11 -1.55
CA SER A 63 15.23 -2.39 -0.12
C SER A 63 14.41 -1.29 0.56
N GLU A 64 14.69 -0.03 0.22
CA GLU A 64 14.01 1.14 0.80
C GLU A 64 12.55 1.23 0.33
N GLU A 65 12.29 1.07 -0.97
CA GLU A 65 10.92 1.05 -1.51
C GLU A 65 10.10 -0.12 -0.96
N SER A 66 10.76 -1.26 -0.73
CA SER A 66 10.12 -2.41 -0.10
C SER A 66 9.79 -2.17 1.37
N ASP A 67 10.60 -1.40 2.11
CA ASP A 67 10.32 -1.02 3.50
C ASP A 67 9.14 -0.03 3.59
N ASP A 68 9.14 0.99 2.72
CA ASP A 68 8.02 1.94 2.61
C ASP A 68 6.72 1.21 2.24
N LEU A 69 6.77 0.27 1.29
CA LEU A 69 5.61 -0.53 0.90
C LEU A 69 5.10 -1.38 2.07
N VAL A 70 5.98 -2.05 2.80
CA VAL A 70 5.61 -2.82 4.01
C VAL A 70 4.97 -1.93 5.06
N GLU A 71 5.48 -0.71 5.28
CA GLU A 71 4.86 0.23 6.22
C GLU A 71 3.43 0.62 5.79
N MET A 72 3.23 0.94 4.51
CA MET A 72 1.91 1.29 3.97
C MET A 72 0.92 0.12 4.03
N LEU A 73 1.39 -1.11 3.77
CA LEU A 73 0.57 -2.32 3.88
C LEU A 73 0.13 -2.55 5.33
N ASN A 74 1.05 -2.44 6.29
CA ASN A 74 0.72 -2.51 7.72
C ASN A 74 -0.35 -1.50 8.13
N GLN A 75 -0.23 -0.25 7.68
CA GLN A 75 -1.23 0.79 7.98
C GLN A 75 -2.59 0.46 7.36
N SER A 76 -2.60 -0.01 6.11
CA SER A 76 -3.81 -0.39 5.37
C SER A 76 -4.53 -1.59 5.97
N GLU A 77 -3.80 -2.62 6.39
CA GLU A 77 -4.35 -3.78 7.11
C GLU A 77 -5.01 -3.35 8.41
N ARG A 78 -4.32 -2.55 9.23
CA ARG A 78 -4.87 -2.05 10.50
C ARG A 78 -6.14 -1.23 10.29
N ALA A 79 -6.20 -0.40 9.24
CA ALA A 79 -7.40 0.35 8.89
C ALA A 79 -8.56 -0.56 8.48
N LEU A 80 -8.29 -1.61 7.68
CA LEU A 80 -9.29 -2.61 7.29
C LEU A 80 -9.80 -3.42 8.48
N TYR A 81 -8.90 -3.87 9.35
CA TYR A 81 -9.27 -4.54 10.61
C TYR A 81 -10.24 -3.69 11.44
N PHE A 82 -9.93 -2.40 11.61
CA PHE A 82 -10.79 -1.47 12.34
C PHE A 82 -12.14 -1.26 11.65
N GLU A 83 -12.16 -1.11 10.32
CA GLU A 83 -13.39 -0.95 9.54
C GLU A 83 -14.29 -2.20 9.60
N ILE A 84 -13.72 -3.39 9.44
CA ILE A 84 -14.42 -4.66 9.58
C ILE A 84 -15.01 -4.79 10.99
N ALA A 85 -14.27 -4.42 12.02
CA ALA A 85 -14.76 -4.50 13.39
C ALA A 85 -15.95 -3.57 13.67
N ARG A 86 -15.98 -2.37 13.06
CA ARG A 86 -17.04 -1.37 13.33
C ARG A 86 -18.26 -1.47 12.42
N THR A 87 -18.17 -2.15 11.28
CA THR A 87 -19.29 -2.18 10.33
C THR A 87 -20.29 -3.30 10.65
N ASP A 88 -21.57 -2.93 10.66
CA ASP A 88 -22.72 -3.83 10.87
C ASP A 88 -23.30 -4.35 9.54
N ASP A 89 -22.93 -3.74 8.42
CA ASP A 89 -23.34 -4.19 7.09
C ASP A 89 -22.59 -5.48 6.72
N ARG A 90 -23.35 -6.58 6.56
CA ARG A 90 -22.79 -7.92 6.31
C ARG A 90 -22.16 -8.05 4.92
N ASP A 91 -22.76 -7.46 3.91
CA ASP A 91 -22.26 -7.57 2.53
C ASP A 91 -21.01 -6.72 2.38
N PHE A 92 -21.00 -5.51 2.97
CA PHE A 92 -19.83 -4.66 3.00
C PHE A 92 -18.70 -5.27 3.84
N LYS A 93 -19.01 -5.85 5.00
CA LYS A 93 -18.04 -6.60 5.83
C LYS A 93 -17.37 -7.72 5.04
N HIS A 94 -18.13 -8.50 4.28
CA HIS A 94 -17.58 -9.59 3.45
C HIS A 94 -16.63 -9.07 2.37
N ILE A 95 -16.96 -7.94 1.74
CA ILE A 95 -16.09 -7.29 0.75
C ILE A 95 -14.77 -6.86 1.42
N LEU A 96 -14.83 -6.24 2.59
CA LEU A 96 -13.65 -5.78 3.33
C LEU A 96 -12.75 -6.95 3.78
N GLN A 97 -13.35 -8.05 4.24
CA GLN A 97 -12.61 -9.27 4.61
C GLN A 97 -11.85 -9.85 3.43
N LYS A 98 -12.49 -9.95 2.26
CA LYS A 98 -11.79 -10.40 1.03
C LYS A 98 -10.66 -9.47 0.62
N LYS A 99 -10.82 -8.15 0.79
CA LYS A 99 -9.76 -7.18 0.51
C LYS A 99 -8.58 -7.37 1.48
N LEU A 100 -8.87 -7.58 2.77
CA LEU A 100 -7.86 -7.84 3.80
C LEU A 100 -7.08 -9.13 3.52
N GLU A 101 -7.75 -10.24 3.23
CA GLU A 101 -7.07 -11.53 2.94
C GLU A 101 -6.06 -11.42 1.79
N ARG A 102 -6.42 -10.70 0.72
CA ARG A 102 -5.53 -10.48 -0.42
C ARG A 102 -4.34 -9.58 -0.07
N LEU A 103 -4.60 -8.57 0.75
CA LEU A 103 -3.58 -7.64 1.23
C LEU A 103 -2.53 -8.37 2.09
N GLU A 104 -3.00 -9.17 3.05
CA GLU A 104 -2.14 -9.97 3.93
C GLU A 104 -1.29 -10.98 3.17
N CYS A 105 -1.82 -11.54 2.08
CA CYS A 105 -1.07 -12.45 1.22
C CYS A 105 0.10 -11.73 0.54
N ALA A 106 -0.15 -10.57 -0.07
CA ALA A 106 0.90 -9.76 -0.69
C ALA A 106 1.92 -9.24 0.34
N HIS A 107 1.45 -8.84 1.51
CA HIS A 107 2.29 -8.34 2.60
C HIS A 107 3.19 -9.43 3.19
N HIS A 108 2.67 -10.63 3.47
CA HIS A 108 3.50 -11.74 3.96
C HIS A 108 4.63 -12.09 2.98
N LYS A 109 4.40 -12.07 1.67
CA LYS A 109 5.45 -12.33 0.66
C LYS A 109 6.60 -11.32 0.71
N LEU A 110 6.35 -10.08 1.14
CA LEU A 110 7.38 -9.06 1.31
C LEU A 110 8.16 -9.26 2.63
N VAL A 111 7.50 -9.78 3.67
CA VAL A 111 8.06 -9.90 5.03
C VAL A 111 8.76 -11.24 5.27
N GLU A 112 8.21 -12.37 4.79
CA GLU A 112 8.74 -13.72 5.04
C GLU A 112 10.22 -13.92 4.63
N PRO A 113 10.70 -13.43 3.46
CA PRO A 113 12.11 -13.54 3.09
C PRO A 113 13.07 -12.85 4.07
N ARG A 114 12.55 -11.94 4.91
CA ARG A 114 13.31 -11.13 5.87
C ARG A 114 13.34 -11.74 7.26
N ALA A 115 12.35 -12.55 7.63
CA ALA A 115 12.30 -13.22 8.94
C ALA A 115 13.28 -14.41 9.06
N VAL A 116 13.81 -14.88 7.92
CA VAL A 116 14.71 -16.04 7.82
C VAL A 116 16.19 -15.63 7.61
N ALA A 117 16.47 -14.32 7.53
CA ALA A 117 17.82 -13.75 7.45
C ALA A 117 18.35 -13.36 8.84
#